data_AF-A0A845YNU1-F1
#
_entry.id   AF-A0A845YNU1-F1
#
_cell.length_a   1.000
_cell.length_b   1.000
_cell.length_c   1.000
_cell.angle_alpha   90.00
_cell.angle_beta   90.00
_cell.angle_gamma   90.00
#
_symmetry.space_group_name_H-M   'P 1'
#
loop_
_entity.id
_entity.type
_entity.pdbx_description
1 polymer ?
#
loop_
_entity_poly.entity_id
_entity_poly.type
_entity_poly.pdbx_seq_one_letter_code
_entity_poly.pdbx_strand_id
1 'polypeptide(L)' 'MKLVERHVITKSHDLWSACDHKAFLSKNLFNLANYYYGQYFFSSEKKLNFNELYHKVSKSYDYQSLPNN' A
#
# COMPACT_ATOMS: atom_id res chain seq x y z
N MET A 1 12.64 -28.96 -2.54
CA MET A 1 11.84 -28.04 -1.69
C MET A 1 12.67 -27.69 -0.47
N LYS A 2 12.90 -26.41 -0.15
CA LYS A 2 13.61 -26.01 1.09
C LYS A 2 12.60 -25.97 2.24
N LEU A 3 12.91 -26.61 3.37
CA LEU A 3 12.13 -26.48 4.60
C LEU A 3 12.37 -25.06 5.14
N VAL A 4 11.32 -24.26 5.22
CA VAL A 4 11.35 -22.92 5.80
C VAL A 4 10.30 -22.84 6.91
N GLU A 5 10.61 -22.09 7.94
CA GLU A 5 9.66 -21.80 9.01
C GLU A 5 8.50 -20.94 8.49
N ARG A 6 7.28 -21.24 8.93
CA ARG A 6 6.07 -20.48 8.59
C ARG A 6 5.28 -20.18 9.84
N HIS A 7 5.15 -18.89 10.15
CA HIS A 7 4.23 -18.42 11.18
C HIS A 7 2.87 -18.14 10.55
N VAL A 8 1.85 -18.90 10.96
CA VAL A 8 0.47 -18.73 10.48
C VAL A 8 -0.28 -17.85 11.49
N ILE A 9 -0.70 -16.66 11.06
CA ILE A 9 -1.53 -15.77 11.86
C ILE A 9 -3.00 -16.04 11.51
N THR A 10 -3.72 -16.66 12.43
CA THR A 10 -5.17 -16.89 12.32
C THR A 10 -5.93 -15.71 12.94
N LYS A 11 -7.26 -15.65 12.76
CA LYS A 11 -8.10 -14.58 13.33
C LYS A 11 -8.02 -14.46 14.86
N SER A 12 -7.71 -15.54 15.55
CA SER A 12 -7.57 -15.59 17.02
C SER A 12 -6.17 -15.23 17.51
N HIS A 13 -5.21 -15.00 16.61
CA HIS A 13 -3.84 -14.68 16.96
C HIS A 13 -3.72 -13.19 17.32
N ASP A 14 -2.94 -12.84 18.35
CA ASP A 14 -2.86 -11.47 18.88
C ASP A 14 -2.44 -10.43 17.82
N LEU A 15 -1.53 -10.83 16.91
CA LEU A 15 -1.09 -10.00 15.79
C LEU A 15 -2.12 -9.82 14.66
N TRP A 16 -3.23 -10.55 14.65
CA TRP A 16 -4.20 -10.53 13.55
C TRP A 16 -4.72 -9.12 13.27
N SER A 17 -5.17 -8.42 14.31
CA SER A 17 -5.75 -7.07 14.16
C SER A 17 -4.74 -6.07 13.60
N ALA A 18 -3.47 -6.16 14.03
CA ALA A 18 -2.42 -5.30 13.52
C ALA A 18 -2.12 -5.58 12.03
N CYS A 19 -2.08 -6.86 11.62
CA CYS A 19 -1.90 -7.24 10.23
C CYS A 19 -3.08 -6.80 9.35
N ASP A 20 -4.31 -7.02 9.81
CA ASP A 20 -5.53 -6.65 9.10
C ASP A 20 -5.61 -5.13 8.89
N HIS A 21 -5.34 -4.35 9.93
CA HIS A 21 -5.31 -2.89 9.83
C HIS A 21 -4.25 -2.39 8.82
N LYS A 22 -3.04 -2.95 8.86
CA LYS A 22 -1.99 -2.58 7.90
C LYS A 22 -2.35 -2.98 6.46
N ALA A 23 -2.98 -4.14 6.26
CA ALA A 23 -3.46 -4.55 4.95
C ALA A 23 -4.54 -3.59 4.42
N PHE A 24 -5.44 -3.11 5.29
CA PHE A 24 -6.43 -2.11 4.94
C PHE A 24 -5.80 -0.78 4.51
N LEU A 25 -4.87 -0.25 5.30
CA LEU A 25 -4.12 0.98 4.95
C LEU A 25 -3.36 0.82 3.63
N SER A 26 -2.69 -0.33 3.43
CA SER A 26 -1.99 -0.62 2.18
C SER A 26 -2.92 -0.65 0.96
N LYS A 27 -4.14 -1.19 1.12
CA LYS A 27 -5.14 -1.22 0.05
C LYS A 27 -5.63 0.19 -0.28
N ASN A 28 -5.87 1.03 0.72
CA ASN A 28 -6.28 2.41 0.50
C ASN A 28 -5.19 3.22 -0.21
N LEU A 29 -3.94 3.08 0.22
CA LEU A 29 -2.79 3.70 -0.44
C LEU A 29 -2.66 3.26 -1.91
N PHE A 30 -2.84 1.96 -2.19
CA PHE A 30 -2.83 1.43 -3.56
C PHE A 30 -3.97 2.03 -4.41
N ASN A 31 -5.17 2.13 -3.86
CA ASN A 31 -6.30 2.75 -4.54
C ASN A 31 -6.05 4.24 -4.84
N LEU A 32 -5.48 4.98 -3.89
CA LEU A 32 -5.10 6.39 -4.08
C LEU A 32 -4.04 6.53 -5.18
N ALA A 33 -3.05 5.65 -5.19
CA ALA A 33 -2.01 5.65 -6.22
C ALA A 33 -2.60 5.39 -7.62
N ASN A 34 -3.47 4.39 -7.75
CA ASN A 34 -4.15 4.07 -9.00
C ASN A 34 -5.06 5.22 -9.47
N TYR A 35 -5.73 5.90 -8.54
CA TYR A 35 -6.52 7.07 -8.87
C TYR A 35 -5.65 8.13 -9.55
N TYR A 36 -4.53 8.51 -8.95
CA TYR A 36 -3.62 9.51 -9.57
C TYR A 36 -3.06 9.03 -10.90
N TYR A 37 -2.70 7.76 -11.01
CA TYR A 37 -2.16 7.21 -12.24
C TYR A 37 -3.20 7.22 -13.38
N GLY A 38 -4.43 6.83 -13.08
CA GLY A 38 -5.55 6.86 -14.02
C GLY A 38 -5.92 8.28 -14.44
N GLN A 39 -6.05 9.20 -13.48
CA GLN A 39 -6.32 10.61 -13.77
C GLN A 39 -5.26 11.22 -14.70
N TYR A 40 -3.97 10.96 -14.42
CA TYR A 40 -2.89 11.44 -15.27
C TYR A 40 -3.00 10.85 -16.69
N PHE A 41 -3.18 9.53 -16.80
CA PHE A 41 -3.32 8.86 -18.09
C PHE A 41 -4.47 9.43 -18.93
N PHE A 42 -5.66 9.60 -18.36
CA PHE A 42 -6.79 10.15 -19.10
C PHE A 42 -6.60 11.61 -19.51
N SER A 43 -5.85 12.40 -18.73
CA SER A 43 -5.61 13.82 -19.04
C SER A 43 -4.47 14.07 -20.02
N SER A 44 -3.49 13.15 -20.11
CA SER A 44 -2.23 13.40 -20.81
C SER A 44 -1.79 12.29 -21.76
N GLU A 45 -2.50 11.15 -21.78
CA GLU A 45 -2.15 9.92 -22.50
C GLU A 45 -0.73 9.42 -22.22
N LYS A 46 -0.18 9.74 -21.04
CA LYS A 46 1.18 9.39 -20.63
C LYS A 46 1.16 8.58 -19.33
N LYS A 47 2.29 7.94 -19.03
CA LYS A 47 2.52 7.26 -17.77
C LYS A 47 3.03 8.26 -16.72
N LEU A 48 2.43 8.25 -15.54
CA LEU A 48 2.88 9.07 -14.41
C LEU A 48 4.19 8.50 -13.88
N ASN A 49 5.21 9.35 -13.68
CA ASN A 49 6.48 8.89 -13.13
C ASN A 49 6.32 8.46 -11.67
N PHE A 50 7.06 7.44 -11.23
CA PHE A 50 6.99 6.96 -9.85
C PHE A 50 7.46 7.99 -8.82
N ASN A 51 8.43 8.85 -9.14
CA ASN A 51 8.82 9.95 -8.23
C ASN A 51 7.68 10.96 -8.04
N GLU A 52 6.96 11.29 -9.12
CA GLU A 52 5.81 12.19 -9.06
C GLU A 52 4.65 11.54 -8.29
N LEU A 53 4.40 10.25 -8.53
CA LEU A 53 3.40 9.48 -7.80
C LEU A 53 3.75 9.42 -6.30
N TYR A 54 5.01 9.17 -5.94
CA TYR A 54 5.50 9.18 -4.57
C TYR A 54 5.18 10.52 -3.89
N HIS A 55 5.53 11.64 -4.51
CA HIS A 55 5.23 12.97 -3.94
C HIS A 55 3.74 13.26 -3.78
N LYS A 56 2.87 12.62 -4.59
CA LYS A 56 1.41 12.72 -4.45
C LYS A 56 0.88 11.92 -3.27
N VAL A 57 1.46 10.75 -2.95
CA VAL A 57 0.89 9.82 -1.95
C VAL A 57 1.64 9.80 -0.61
N SER A 58 2.89 10.28 -0.55
CA SER A 58 3.75 10.17 0.63
C SER A 58 3.27 10.98 1.85
N LYS A 59 2.40 11.97 1.61
CA LYS A 59 1.77 12.77 2.66
C LYS A 59 0.39 12.26 3.09
N SER A 60 -0.09 11.16 2.49
CA SER A 60 -1.36 10.57 2.88
C SER A 60 -1.26 9.91 4.26
N TYR A 61 -2.36 9.95 5.00
CA TYR A 61 -2.43 9.29 6.32
C TYR A 61 -2.05 7.81 6.23
N ASP A 62 -2.57 7.10 5.22
CA ASP A 62 -2.29 5.68 5.03
C ASP A 62 -0.81 5.41 4.78
N TYR A 63 -0.13 6.26 3.98
CA TYR A 63 1.31 6.14 3.75
C TYR A 63 2.11 6.35 5.04
N GLN A 64 1.80 7.41 5.79
CA GLN A 64 2.51 7.75 7.03
C GLN A 64 2.25 6.77 8.18
N SER A 65 1.14 6.03 8.12
CA SER A 65 0.76 5.01 9.10
C SER A 65 1.41 3.64 8.84
N LEU A 66 1.96 3.43 7.65
CA LEU A 66 2.72 2.24 7.30
C LEU A 66 4.21 2.40 7.67
N PRO A 67 4.93 1.29 7.93
CA PRO A 67 6.36 1.37 8.21
C PRO A 67 7.12 2.05 7.06
N ASN A 68 7.90 3.08 7.39
CA ASN A 68 8.80 3.78 6.49
C ASN A 68 10.24 3.69 7.04
N ASN A 69 11.22 3.74 6.13
CA ASN A 69 12.65 3.73 6.46
C ASN A 69 13.18 5.16 6.65
#